data_AF-A0A3N5VQ70-F1
#
_entry.id   AF-A0A3N5VQ70-F1
#
_cell.length_a   1.000
_cell.length_b   1.000
_cell.length_c   1.000
_cell.angle_alpha   90.00
_cell.angle_beta   90.00
_cell.angle_gamma   90.00
#
_symmetry.space_group_name_H-M   'P 1'
#
loop_
_entity.id
_entity.type
_entity.pdbx_description
1 polymer ?
#
loop_
_entity_poly.entity_id
_entity_poly.type
_entity_poly.pdbx_seq_one_letter_code
_entity_poly.pdbx_strand_id
1 'polypeptide(L)'
;MTTESGPDGRPEKPGAINGGFFPKSDEKPAQYPSVVIAVDDIQEHMKKVDKAGGKVLGDPMEIPGVGWYVSFLDTEGNRVSMLQPSRS
;
A
#
# COMPACT_ATOMS: atom_id res chain seq x y z
N MET A 1 -7.68 13.37 -4.50
CA MET A 1 -8.89 12.62 -4.17
C MET A 1 -9.88 12.71 -5.32
N THR A 2 -10.75 11.73 -5.52
CA THR A 2 -11.75 11.73 -6.60
C THR A 2 -13.08 12.39 -6.19
N THR A 3 -13.25 12.76 -4.93
CA THR A 3 -14.44 13.42 -4.38
C THR A 3 -14.08 14.21 -3.12
N GLU A 4 -14.96 15.13 -2.72
CA GLU A 4 -14.83 15.85 -1.45
C GLU A 4 -15.07 14.90 -0.27
N SER A 5 -14.26 15.05 0.77
CA SER A 5 -14.32 14.23 1.98
C SER A 5 -14.75 15.08 3.16
N GLY A 6 -15.66 14.54 3.97
CA GLY A 6 -16.06 15.17 5.24
C GLY A 6 -14.97 15.06 6.31
N PRO A 7 -15.22 15.61 7.51
CA PRO A 7 -14.26 15.60 8.63
C PRO A 7 -13.84 14.21 9.11
N ASP A 8 -14.61 13.17 8.77
CA ASP A 8 -14.36 11.77 9.09
C ASP A 8 -13.60 11.02 7.98
N GLY A 9 -13.17 11.72 6.92
CA GLY A 9 -12.45 11.15 5.79
C GLY A 9 -13.31 10.32 4.83
N ARG A 10 -14.65 10.36 4.97
CA ARG A 10 -15.58 9.68 4.06
C ARG A 10 -16.10 10.62 2.97
N PRO A 11 -16.48 10.11 1.78
CA PRO A 11 -17.14 10.91 0.77
C PRO A 11 -18.43 11.57 1.27
N GLU A 12 -18.60 12.86 0.98
CA GLU A 12 -19.86 13.54 1.25
C GLU A 12 -20.99 13.06 0.32
N LYS A 13 -20.63 12.69 -0.92
CA LYS A 13 -21.57 12.19 -1.93
C LYS A 13 -21.75 10.67 -1.81
N PRO A 14 -22.98 10.18 -1.59
CA PRO A 14 -23.26 8.73 -1.60
C PRO A 14 -22.86 8.08 -2.94
N GLY A 15 -22.21 6.92 -2.86
CA GLY A 15 -21.77 6.14 -4.02
C GLY A 15 -20.39 6.51 -4.58
N ALA A 16 -19.70 7.51 -4.02
CA ALA A 16 -18.30 7.79 -4.36
C ALA A 16 -17.34 6.90 -3.54
N ILE A 17 -16.16 6.59 -4.12
CA ILE A 17 -15.19 5.64 -3.54
C ILE A 17 -14.11 6.31 -2.68
N ASN A 18 -13.91 7.63 -2.82
CA ASN A 18 -12.80 8.37 -2.21
C ASN A 18 -11.40 7.91 -2.66
N GLY A 19 -11.22 7.64 -3.96
CA GLY A 19 -9.92 7.23 -4.49
C GLY A 19 -8.95 8.40 -4.69
N GLY A 20 -7.69 8.08 -4.98
CA GLY A 20 -6.71 9.06 -5.44
C GLY A 20 -6.33 8.81 -6.90
N PHE A 21 -6.39 9.83 -7.76
CA PHE A 21 -5.63 9.87 -9.00
C PHE A 21 -4.38 10.72 -8.81
N PHE A 22 -3.26 10.23 -9.29
CA PHE A 22 -1.98 10.93 -9.23
C PHE A 22 -1.47 11.15 -10.67
N PRO A 23 -0.88 12.32 -10.98
CA PRO A 23 -0.22 12.53 -12.26
C PRO A 23 0.85 11.48 -12.52
N LYS A 24 1.00 11.07 -13.79
CA LYS A 24 2.15 10.25 -14.19
C LYS A 24 3.45 11.05 -13.99
N SER A 25 4.49 10.39 -13.52
CA SER A 25 5.82 10.97 -13.32
C SER A 25 6.88 9.92 -13.63
N ASP A 26 7.85 10.30 -14.46
CA ASP A 26 8.99 9.44 -14.79
C ASP A 26 9.87 9.16 -13.57
N GLU A 27 9.81 10.01 -12.53
CA GLU A 27 10.50 9.83 -11.25
C GLU A 27 9.86 8.75 -10.37
N LYS A 28 8.63 8.33 -10.69
CA LYS A 28 7.88 7.28 -9.98
C LYS A 28 7.60 6.12 -10.93
N PRO A 29 8.60 5.26 -11.23
CA PRO A 29 8.48 4.26 -12.28
C PRO A 29 7.43 3.18 -12.01
N ALA A 30 6.89 3.09 -10.79
CA ALA A 30 5.93 2.07 -10.38
C ALA A 30 4.48 2.57 -10.25
N GLN A 31 4.01 3.28 -11.27
CA GLN A 31 2.62 3.80 -11.37
C GLN A 31 1.70 2.85 -12.15
N TYR A 32 1.65 1.59 -11.72
CA TYR A 32 0.77 0.54 -12.24
C TYR A 32 0.09 -0.19 -11.07
N PRO A 33 -1.01 -0.93 -11.31
CA PRO A 33 -1.68 -1.69 -10.27
C PRO A 33 -0.72 -2.65 -9.55
N SER A 34 -0.89 -2.81 -8.24
CA SER A 34 -0.06 -3.68 -7.40
C SER A 34 -0.94 -4.58 -6.56
N VAL A 35 -0.55 -5.84 -6.43
CA VAL A 35 -1.23 -6.82 -5.58
C VAL A 35 -0.82 -6.59 -4.14
N VAL A 36 -1.80 -6.58 -3.22
CA VAL A 36 -1.56 -6.43 -1.78
C VAL A 36 -1.85 -7.77 -1.08
N ILE A 37 -0.87 -8.29 -0.36
CA ILE A 37 -0.94 -9.58 0.34
C ILE A 37 -1.12 -9.32 1.83
N ALA A 38 -2.14 -9.91 2.45
CA ALA A 38 -2.31 -9.85 3.90
C ALA A 38 -1.24 -10.69 4.62
N VAL A 39 -0.63 -10.14 5.68
CA VAL A 39 0.39 -10.82 6.50
C VAL A 39 0.10 -10.63 7.98
N ASP A 40 0.54 -11.58 8.82
CA ASP A 40 0.31 -11.51 10.27
C ASP A 40 1.24 -10.50 10.98
N ASP A 41 2.49 -10.41 10.53
CA ASP A 41 3.53 -9.52 11.06
C ASP A 41 4.34 -8.90 9.91
N ILE A 42 4.24 -7.58 9.73
CA ILE A 42 4.89 -6.89 8.61
C ILE A 42 6.41 -6.91 8.73
N GLN A 43 6.96 -6.82 9.94
CA GLN A 43 8.41 -6.78 10.17
C GLN A 43 9.04 -8.15 9.89
N GLU A 44 8.36 -9.22 10.29
CA GLU A 44 8.78 -10.59 9.97
C GLU A 44 8.76 -10.84 8.45
N HIS A 45 7.69 -10.42 7.77
CA HIS A 45 7.53 -10.68 6.34
C HIS A 45 8.43 -9.82 5.46
N MET A 46 8.76 -8.59 5.88
CA MET A 46 9.83 -7.80 5.25
C MET A 46 11.17 -8.54 5.27
N LYS A 47 11.54 -9.16 6.41
CA LYS A 47 12.77 -9.96 6.51
C LYS A 47 12.73 -11.20 5.63
N LYS A 48 11.54 -11.81 5.45
CA LYS A 48 11.37 -12.95 4.52
C LYS A 48 11.58 -12.53 3.07
N VAL A 49 11.05 -11.37 2.68
CA VAL A 49 11.25 -10.81 1.32
C VAL A 49 12.75 -10.58 1.06
N ASP A 50 13.45 -9.92 1.97
CA ASP A 50 14.89 -9.64 1.85
C ASP A 50 15.70 -10.95 1.73
N LYS A 51 15.44 -11.92 2.61
CA LYS A 51 16.09 -13.25 2.56
C LYS A 51 15.81 -14.03 1.28
N ALA A 52 14.65 -13.81 0.64
CA ALA A 52 14.29 -14.44 -0.62
C ALA A 52 14.86 -13.72 -1.85
N GLY A 53 15.61 -12.63 -1.66
CA GLY A 53 16.22 -11.84 -2.74
C GLY A 53 15.32 -10.72 -3.28
N GLY A 54 14.16 -10.48 -2.66
CA GLY A 54 13.33 -9.32 -2.94
C GLY A 54 13.85 -8.05 -2.26
N LYS A 55 13.30 -6.90 -2.64
CA LYS A 55 13.72 -5.58 -2.13
C LYS A 55 12.54 -4.82 -1.55
N VAL A 56 12.53 -4.60 -0.23
CA VAL A 56 11.52 -3.76 0.42
C VAL A 56 11.74 -2.28 0.05
N LEU A 57 10.66 -1.58 -0.28
CA LEU A 57 10.66 -0.19 -0.75
C LEU A 57 10.33 0.78 0.40
N GLY A 58 11.31 0.98 1.29
CA GLY A 58 11.20 1.88 2.44
C GLY A 58 10.64 1.23 3.71
N ASP A 59 10.30 2.06 4.68
CA ASP A 59 9.74 1.61 5.96
C ASP A 59 8.22 1.42 5.87
N PRO A 60 7.63 0.49 6.66
CA PRO A 60 6.18 0.36 6.76
C PRO A 60 5.52 1.65 7.23
N MET A 61 4.40 1.97 6.61
CA MET A 61 3.55 3.08 7.01
C MET A 61 2.26 2.57 7.64
N GLU A 62 1.81 3.23 8.70
CA GLU A 62 0.50 2.97 9.29
C GLU A 62 -0.58 3.68 8.46
N ILE A 63 -1.62 2.93 8.13
CA ILE A 63 -2.86 3.45 7.56
C ILE A 63 -3.91 3.40 8.67
N PRO A 64 -4.35 4.57 9.19
CA PRO A 64 -5.29 4.63 10.31
C PRO A 64 -6.54 3.79 10.07
N GLY A 65 -6.86 2.91 11.03
CA GLY A 65 -8.03 2.02 10.97
C GLY A 65 -7.94 0.87 9.95
N VAL A 66 -6.83 0.72 9.23
CA VAL A 66 -6.62 -0.36 8.25
C VAL A 66 -5.47 -1.27 8.66
N GLY A 67 -4.32 -0.72 9.05
CA GLY A 67 -3.14 -1.50 9.45
C GLY A 67 -1.82 -0.97 8.88
N TRP A 68 -0.78 -1.80 8.91
CA TRP A 68 0.56 -1.46 8.43
C TRP A 68 0.80 -1.92 7.00
N TYR A 69 1.34 -1.06 6.15
CA TYR A 69 1.52 -1.30 4.73
C TYR A 69 2.95 -1.00 4.26
N VAL A 70 3.48 -1.84 3.37
CA VAL A 70 4.74 -1.56 2.66
C VAL A 70 4.74 -2.24 1.28
N SER A 71 5.43 -1.63 0.32
CA SER A 71 5.66 -2.22 -1.00
C SER A 71 7.05 -2.84 -1.10
N PHE A 72 7.21 -3.81 -2.00
CA PHE A 72 8.49 -4.44 -2.30
C PHE A 72 8.57 -4.83 -3.79
N LEU A 73 9.78 -5.12 -4.25
CA LEU A 73 10.05 -5.78 -5.52
C LEU A 73 10.41 -7.24 -5.27
N ASP A 74 9.85 -8.16 -6.03
CA ASP A 74 10.33 -9.54 -6.05
C ASP A 74 11.60 -9.68 -6.92
N THR A 75 12.11 -10.91 -7.04
CA THR A 75 13.31 -11.22 -7.83
C THR A 75 13.15 -11.00 -9.33
N GLU A 76 11.91 -10.90 -9.83
CA GLU A 76 11.59 -10.64 -11.23
C GLU A 76 11.34 -9.15 -11.51
N GLY A 77 11.38 -8.32 -10.46
CA GLY A 77 11.14 -6.88 -10.55
C GLY A 77 9.66 -6.50 -10.49
N ASN A 78 8.76 -7.43 -10.17
CA ASN A 78 7.35 -7.13 -10.00
C ASN A 78 7.13 -6.33 -8.71
N ARG A 79 6.35 -5.25 -8.76
CA ARG A 79 5.95 -4.52 -7.56
C ARG A 79 4.73 -5.14 -6.90
N VAL A 80 4.93 -5.61 -5.68
CA VAL A 80 3.90 -6.18 -4.80
C VAL A 80 3.88 -5.38 -3.50
N SER A 81 2.82 -5.53 -2.71
CA SER A 81 2.73 -4.95 -1.38
C SER A 81 2.26 -5.98 -0.35
N MET A 82 2.57 -5.72 0.91
CA MET A 82 2.01 -6.45 2.04
C MET A 82 1.28 -5.51 3.00
N LEU A 83 0.23 -6.02 3.62
CA LEU A 83 -0.60 -5.33 4.60
C LEU A 83 -0.75 -6.22 5.84
N GLN A 84 -0.37 -5.72 7.02
CA GLN A 84 -0.75 -6.30 8.30
C GLN A 84 -2.01 -5.57 8.80
N PRO A 85 -3.19 -6.22 8.80
CA PRO A 85 -4.42 -5.55 9.23
C PRO A 85 -4.37 -5.14 10.69
N SER A 86 -4.93 -3.97 11.02
CA SER A 86 -5.23 -3.62 12.41
C SER A 86 -6.25 -4.61 12.96
N ARG A 87 -5.95 -5.28 14.08
CA ARG A 87 -6.90 -6.17 14.73
C ARG A 87 -8.05 -5.33 15.30
N SER A 88 -9.27 -5.67 14.90
CA SER A 88 -10.53 -5.10 15.41
C SER A 88 -10.87 -5.59 16.80
#